data_AF-W1YGM9-F1
#
_entry.id   AF-W1YGM9-F1
#
_cell.length_a   1.000
_cell.length_b   1.000
_cell.length_c   1.000
_cell.angle_alpha   90.00
_cell.angle_beta   90.00
_cell.angle_gamma   90.00
#
_symmetry.space_group_name_H-M   'P 1'
#
loop_
_entity.id
_entity.type
_entity.pdbx_description
1 polymer ?
#
loop_
_entity_poly.entity_id
_entity_poly.type
_entity_poly.pdbx_seq_one_letter_code
_entity_poly.pdbx_strand_id
1 'polypeptide(L)'
;DLTLRDEHGNILDMGAGFDEMHERSHAYHPSVPPAAQRNRLLLNAIMTGGGFVGISSEWWHFELPQAASYPLLADQFSCFISPGTQH
;
A
#
# COMPACT_ATOMS: atom_id res chain seq x y z
N ASP A 1 -1.40 -0.50 3.65
CA ASP A 1 -1.56 -0.08 2.25
C ASP A 1 -1.75 1.41 2.12
N LEU A 2 -1.00 2.07 1.24
CA LEU A 2 -1.13 3.51 1.00
C LEU A 2 -0.62 3.93 -0.39
N THR A 3 -0.92 5.19 -0.74
CA THR A 3 -0.40 5.88 -1.92
C THR A 3 -0.04 7.33 -1.55
N LEU A 4 0.57 8.05 -2.48
CA LEU A 4 0.93 9.45 -2.32
C LEU A 4 -0.11 10.38 -2.96
N ARG A 5 -0.26 11.56 -2.38
CA ARG A 5 -0.98 12.69 -2.98
C ARG A 5 -0.05 13.87 -3.15
N ASP A 6 -0.30 14.68 -4.16
CA ASP A 6 0.37 15.97 -4.32
C ASP A 6 -0.21 17.03 -3.36
N GLU A 7 0.36 18.23 -3.40
CA GLU A 7 -0.06 19.40 -2.60
C GLU A 7 -1.49 19.89 -2.91
N HIS A 8 -2.05 19.51 -4.05
CA HIS A 8 -3.42 19.80 -4.45
C HIS A 8 -4.40 18.68 -4.07
N GLY A 9 -3.90 17.59 -3.47
CA GLY A 9 -4.68 16.43 -3.05
C GLY A 9 -4.92 15.40 -4.16
N ASN A 10 -4.29 15.54 -5.33
CA ASN A 10 -4.41 14.55 -6.41
C ASN A 10 -3.57 13.32 -6.08
N ILE A 11 -4.11 12.13 -6.32
CA ILE A 11 -3.37 10.87 -6.19
C ILE A 11 -2.31 10.79 -7.29
N LEU A 12 -1.07 10.45 -6.90
CA LEU A 12 -0.01 10.25 -7.87
C LEU A 12 -0.23 8.97 -8.66
N ASP A 13 0.03 9.01 -9.97
CA ASP A 13 -0.01 7.83 -10.83
C ASP A 13 1.13 6.86 -10.45
N MET A 14 0.74 5.62 -10.15
CA MET A 14 1.64 4.53 -9.75
C MET A 14 1.78 3.47 -10.86
N GLY A 15 1.19 3.69 -12.04
CA GLY A 15 1.32 2.84 -13.23
C GLY A 15 0.60 1.49 -13.14
N ALA A 16 -0.05 1.20 -12.01
CA ALA A 16 -1.00 0.13 -11.80
C ALA A 16 -2.03 0.59 -10.75
N GLY A 17 -3.22 -0.01 -10.76
CA GLY A 17 -4.24 0.24 -9.75
C GLY A 17 -3.79 -0.16 -8.35
N PHE A 18 -4.43 0.45 -7.36
CA PHE A 18 -4.39 -0.02 -5.98
C PHE A 18 -5.23 -1.31 -5.86
N ASP A 19 -4.78 -2.29 -5.09
CA ASP A 19 -5.36 -3.65 -5.01
C ASP A 19 -5.45 -4.40 -6.37
N GLU A 20 -4.72 -3.94 -7.40
CA GLU A 20 -4.64 -4.64 -8.68
C GLU A 20 -3.77 -5.90 -8.54
N MET A 21 -4.38 -7.08 -8.54
CA MET A 21 -3.67 -8.36 -8.44
C MET A 21 -3.07 -8.80 -9.79
N HIS A 22 -2.05 -8.09 -10.26
CA HIS A 22 -1.37 -8.31 -11.54
C HIS A 22 0.16 -8.14 -11.39
N GLU A 23 0.97 -8.78 -12.23
CA GLU A 23 2.45 -8.69 -12.16
C GLU A 23 2.99 -7.26 -12.23
N ARG A 24 2.28 -6.38 -12.94
CA ARG A 24 2.58 -4.93 -13.02
C ARG A 24 2.51 -4.22 -11.66
N SER A 25 1.83 -4.81 -10.68
CA SER A 25 1.77 -4.31 -9.31
C SER A 25 3.06 -4.58 -8.53
N HIS A 26 3.93 -5.46 -9.01
CA HIS A 26 5.23 -5.68 -8.40
C HIS A 26 6.02 -4.38 -8.34
N ALA A 27 6.64 -4.08 -7.20
CA ALA A 27 7.22 -2.79 -6.88
C ALA A 27 8.16 -2.24 -7.97
N TYR A 28 8.95 -3.12 -8.59
CA TYR A 28 9.96 -2.79 -9.60
C TYR A 28 9.67 -3.33 -10.99
N HIS A 29 8.39 -3.55 -11.33
CA HIS A 29 8.02 -4.12 -12.62
C HIS A 29 8.48 -3.23 -13.80
N PRO A 30 9.23 -3.75 -14.80
CA PRO A 30 9.89 -2.93 -15.81
C PRO A 30 8.93 -2.28 -16.82
N SER A 31 7.72 -2.80 -16.97
CA SER A 31 6.70 -2.20 -17.86
C SER A 31 6.05 -0.92 -17.30
N VAL A 32 6.30 -0.59 -16.03
CA VAL A 32 5.77 0.61 -15.40
C VAL A 32 6.48 1.84 -15.99
N PRO A 33 5.76 2.87 -16.46
CA PRO A 33 6.39 4.06 -17.02
C PRO A 33 7.37 4.75 -16.05
N PRO A 34 8.46 5.37 -16.53
CA PRO A 34 9.46 5.99 -15.66
C PRO A 34 8.92 7.02 -14.65
N ALA A 35 7.88 7.79 -15.03
CA ALA A 35 7.23 8.72 -14.13
C ALA A 35 6.55 8.02 -12.94
N ALA A 36 5.84 6.92 -13.20
CA ALA A 36 5.22 6.09 -12.17
C ALA A 36 6.28 5.36 -11.33
N GLN A 37 7.38 4.89 -11.93
CA GLN A 37 8.50 4.30 -11.17
C GLN A 37 9.10 5.33 -10.18
N ARG A 38 9.26 6.59 -10.60
CA ARG A 38 9.71 7.66 -9.70
C ARG A 38 8.77 7.86 -8.52
N ASN A 39 7.45 7.80 -8.73
CA ASN A 39 6.46 7.91 -7.66
C ASN A 39 6.53 6.71 -6.70
N ARG A 40 6.69 5.48 -7.23
CA ARG A 40 6.90 4.27 -6.40
C ARG A 40 8.19 4.35 -5.58
N LEU A 41 9.28 4.84 -6.17
CA LEU A 41 10.54 5.04 -5.46
C LEU A 41 10.44 6.12 -4.37
N LEU A 42 9.71 7.21 -4.63
CA LEU A 42 9.43 8.23 -3.62
C LEU A 42 8.64 7.65 -2.45
N LEU A 43 7.58 6.90 -2.73
CA LEU A 43 6.79 6.20 -1.72
C LEU A 43 7.67 5.24 -0.92
N ASN A 44 8.47 4.42 -1.59
CA ASN A 44 9.39 3.49 -0.95
C ASN A 44 10.41 4.20 -0.04
N ALA A 45 10.98 5.31 -0.49
CA ALA A 45 11.93 6.09 0.32
C ALA A 45 11.28 6.68 1.57
N ILE A 46 10.06 7.22 1.46
CA ILE A 46 9.29 7.75 2.59
C ILE A 46 9.02 6.63 3.60
N MET A 47 8.50 5.50 3.14
CA MET A 47 8.13 4.38 4.01
C MET A 47 9.36 3.73 4.67
N THR A 48 10.45 3.57 3.92
CA THR A 48 11.73 3.10 4.46
C THR A 48 12.30 4.06 5.49
N GLY A 49 12.22 5.38 5.25
CA GLY A 49 12.60 6.40 6.22
C GLY A 49 11.75 6.36 7.50
N GLY A 50 10.50 5.88 7.40
CA GLY A 50 9.61 5.62 8.53
C GLY A 50 9.82 4.25 9.20
N GLY A 51 10.78 3.44 8.75
CA GLY A 51 11.09 2.12 9.32
C GLY A 51 10.22 0.98 8.80
N PHE A 52 9.44 1.18 7.75
CA PHE A 52 8.64 0.12 7.12
C PHE A 52 9.42 -0.59 6.01
N VAL A 53 8.98 -1.81 5.68
CA VAL A 53 9.54 -2.63 4.59
C VAL A 53 8.42 -2.89 3.58
N GLY A 54 8.71 -2.65 2.29
CA GLY A 54 7.75 -2.94 1.21
C GLY A 54 7.76 -4.40 0.79
N ILE A 55 6.63 -4.89 0.27
CA ILE A 55 6.54 -6.23 -0.34
C ILE A 55 6.78 -6.14 -1.85
N SER A 56 7.44 -7.16 -2.42
CA SER A 56 7.85 -7.14 -3.83
C SER A 56 6.68 -7.23 -4.81
N SER A 57 5.58 -7.88 -4.44
CA SER A 57 4.41 -8.10 -5.29
C SER A 57 3.42 -6.94 -5.34
N GLU A 58 3.46 -6.03 -4.37
CA GLU A 58 2.44 -4.99 -4.18
C GLU A 58 3.09 -3.64 -3.91
N TRP A 59 3.07 -2.72 -4.88
CA TRP A 59 3.73 -1.42 -4.76
C TRP A 59 3.19 -0.52 -3.63
N TRP A 60 1.97 -0.78 -3.16
CA TRP A 60 1.27 -0.02 -2.11
C TRP A 60 1.44 -0.61 -0.70
N HIS A 61 1.91 -1.86 -0.59
CA HIS A 61 1.93 -2.59 0.67
C HIS A 61 3.28 -2.45 1.38
N PHE A 62 3.20 -2.10 2.65
CA PHE A 62 4.34 -1.94 3.54
C PHE A 62 4.00 -2.49 4.92
N GLU A 63 4.94 -3.19 5.51
CA GLU A 63 4.81 -3.84 6.81
C GLU A 63 5.91 -3.41 7.77
N LEU A 64 5.73 -3.71 9.05
CA LEU A 64 6.81 -3.58 10.02
C LEU A 64 7.90 -4.63 9.75
N PRO A 65 9.17 -4.34 10.08
CA PRO A 65 10.22 -5.33 10.04
C PRO A 65 9.80 -6.57 10.84
N GLN A 66 9.98 -7.75 10.22
CA GLN A 66 9.64 -9.04 10.83
C GLN A 66 8.16 -9.15 11.23
N ALA A 67 7.23 -8.57 10.46
CA ALA A 67 5.80 -8.66 10.70
C ALA A 67 5.29 -10.11 10.92
N ALA A 68 5.84 -11.08 10.18
CA ALA A 68 5.51 -12.49 10.34
C ALA A 68 5.91 -13.11 11.70
N SER A 69 6.71 -12.42 12.53
CA SER A 69 7.09 -12.87 13.87
C SER A 69 6.04 -12.57 14.94
N TYR A 70 5.11 -11.66 14.66
CA TYR A 70 4.04 -11.34 15.59
C TYR A 70 3.03 -12.49 15.64
N PRO A 71 2.51 -12.83 16.83
CA PRO A 71 1.50 -13.87 16.96
C PRO A 71 0.23 -13.48 16.22
N LEU A 72 -0.39 -14.45 15.54
CA LEU A 72 -1.69 -14.26 14.93
C LEU A 72 -2.73 -14.02 16.03
N LEU A 73 -3.56 -12.99 15.85
CA LEU A 73 -4.70 -12.75 16.72
C LEU A 73 -5.75 -13.83 16.45
N ALA A 74 -6.15 -14.54 17.49
CA ALA A 74 -7.23 -15.53 17.43
C ALA A 74 -8.62 -14.90 17.68
N ASP A 75 -8.64 -13.65 18.14
CA ASP A 75 -9.86 -12.96 18.51
C ASP A 75 -10.63 -12.52 17.25
N GLN A 76 -11.87 -12.98 17.14
CA GLN A 76 -12.82 -12.44 16.18
C GLN A 76 -13.38 -11.14 16.75
N PHE A 77 -12.89 -10.01 16.24
CA PHE A 77 -13.58 -8.74 16.47
C PHE A 77 -14.95 -8.82 15.82
N SER A 78 -15.99 -8.63 16.63
CA SER A 78 -17.34 -8.49 16.09
C SER A 78 -17.34 -7.36 15.08
N CYS A 79 -17.81 -7.59 13.85
CA CYS A 79 -18.06 -6.48 12.93
C CYS A 79 -19.00 -5.50 13.65
N PHE A 80 -18.52 -4.28 13.89
CA PHE A 80 -19.37 -3.21 14.37
C PHE A 80 -20.37 -2.88 13.26
N ILE A 81 -21.56 -3.47 13.34
CA ILE A 81 -22.72 -2.94 12.63
C ILE A 81 -23.06 -1.64 13.36
N SER A 82 -22.77 -0.48 12.75
CA SER A 82 -23.26 0.80 13.26
C SER A 82 -24.78 0.70 13.44
N PRO A 83 -25.32 0.84 14.66
CA PRO A 83 -26.76 0.88 14.85
C PRO A 83 -27.23 2.26 14.40
N GLY A 84 -27.73 2.36 13.17
CA GLY A 84 -28.49 3.53 12.74
C GLY A 84 -28.22 4.02 11.33
N THR A 85 -28.77 3.33 10.34
CA THR A 85 -29.50 4.02 9.26
C THR A 85 -30.69 3.14 8.89
N GLN A 86 -31.68 3.10 9.79
CA GLN A 86 -33.06 2.96 9.38
C GLN A 86 -33.61 4.38 9.29
N HIS A 87 -33.80 4.86 8.07
CA HIS A 87 -34.97 5.60 7.61
C HIS A 87 -34.84 5.88 6.11
#